data_AF-A0A552DQV0-F1
#
_entry.id   AF-A0A552DQV0-F1
#
_cell.length_a   1.000
_cell.length_b   1.000
_cell.length_c   1.000
_cell.angle_alpha   90.00
_cell.angle_beta   90.00
_cell.angle_gamma   90.00
#
_symmetry.space_group_name_H-M   'P 1'
#
loop_
_entity.id
_entity.type
_entity.pdbx_description
1 polymer ?
#
loop_
_entity_poly.entity_id
_entity_poly.type
_entity_poly.pdbx_seq_one_letter_code
_entity_poly.pdbx_strand_id
1 'polypeptide(L)'
;MSYETLLAEYSCRQGAIELLRQYRPYLELIPSLRRPEESLITIPLPLVRIRPSSALESRKTVQLACDLVILMCDPEWKIKLGSEILIFIHRPGEDFSDLLKRWRETQICLDQEYEWLMPPREQHMFSEGAEKIHPLFVVFDQTAERIKKGLRGAFLPMVIQNYRPALIDDSLELVDQD
;
A
#
# COMPACT_ATOMS: atom_id res chain seq x y z
N MET A 1 -16.57 -4.50 -3.00
CA MET A 1 -15.60 -4.51 -1.90
C MET A 1 -15.65 -3.19 -1.18
N SER A 2 -15.43 -3.17 0.13
CA SER A 2 -15.27 -1.94 0.92
C SER A 2 -13.79 -1.58 1.03
N TYR A 3 -13.47 -0.42 1.61
CA TYR A 3 -12.08 -0.04 1.93
C TYR A 3 -11.38 -1.12 2.78
N GLU A 4 -12.02 -1.58 3.85
CA GLU A 4 -11.46 -2.61 4.74
C GLU A 4 -11.25 -3.95 4.03
N THR A 5 -12.18 -4.35 3.14
CA THR A 5 -12.00 -5.56 2.33
C THR A 5 -10.74 -5.48 1.48
N LEU A 6 -10.54 -4.35 0.78
CA LEU A 6 -9.37 -4.18 -0.07
C LEU A 6 -8.07 -4.08 0.73
N LEU A 7 -8.08 -3.38 1.88
CA LEU A 7 -6.92 -3.30 2.76
C LEU A 7 -6.51 -4.71 3.25
N ALA A 8 -7.48 -5.51 3.71
CA ALA A 8 -7.23 -6.87 4.14
C ALA A 8 -6.74 -7.77 2.98
N GLU A 9 -7.37 -7.68 1.82
CA GLU A 9 -7.00 -8.47 0.63
C GLU A 9 -5.58 -8.14 0.17
N TYR A 10 -5.22 -6.87 0.04
CA TYR A 10 -3.90 -6.46 -0.44
C TYR A 10 -2.80 -6.57 0.63
N SER A 11 -3.16 -6.77 1.90
CA SER A 11 -2.20 -7.10 2.95
C SER A 11 -1.54 -8.47 2.73
N CYS A 12 -2.18 -9.37 1.97
CA CYS A 12 -1.57 -10.63 1.58
C CYS A 12 -0.88 -10.53 0.21
N ARG A 13 0.18 -11.33 0.03
CA ARG A 13 0.98 -11.34 -1.20
C ARG A 13 0.16 -11.67 -2.44
N GLN A 14 -0.73 -12.66 -2.34
CA GLN A 14 -1.60 -13.04 -3.47
C GLN A 14 -2.51 -11.88 -3.90
N GLY A 15 -3.20 -11.23 -2.96
CA GLY A 15 -4.07 -10.09 -3.26
C GLY A 15 -3.30 -8.91 -3.84
N ALA A 16 -2.10 -8.63 -3.34
CA ALA A 16 -1.21 -7.62 -3.93
C ALA A 16 -0.82 -7.97 -5.39
N ILE A 17 -0.52 -9.24 -5.68
CA ILE A 17 -0.23 -9.69 -7.06
C ILE A 17 -1.45 -9.50 -7.97
N GLU A 18 -2.65 -9.85 -7.50
CA GLU A 18 -3.90 -9.64 -8.27
C GLU A 18 -4.19 -8.16 -8.51
N LEU A 19 -3.87 -7.28 -7.56
CA LEU A 19 -3.92 -5.83 -7.78
C LEU A 19 -2.94 -5.41 -8.88
N LEU A 20 -1.68 -5.85 -8.82
CA LEU A 20 -0.68 -5.49 -9.81
C LEU A 20 -1.01 -6.02 -11.20
N ARG A 21 -1.69 -7.17 -11.32
CA ARG A 21 -2.19 -7.67 -12.61
C ARG A 21 -3.18 -6.73 -13.30
N GLN A 22 -3.93 -5.96 -12.51
CA GLN A 22 -4.84 -4.94 -13.03
C GLN A 22 -4.10 -3.68 -13.50
N TYR A 23 -2.84 -3.49 -13.09
CA TYR A 23 -1.97 -2.41 -13.54
C TYR A 23 -0.61 -2.96 -14.02
N ARG A 24 -0.61 -3.53 -15.22
CA ARG A 24 0.53 -4.18 -15.90
C ARG A 24 1.88 -3.47 -15.74
N PRO A 25 2.02 -2.13 -15.88
CA PRO A 25 3.31 -1.46 -15.76
C PRO A 25 4.01 -1.71 -14.42
N TYR A 26 3.26 -1.94 -13.34
CA TYR A 26 3.83 -2.24 -12.04
C TYR A 26 4.00 -3.74 -11.78
N LEU A 27 3.22 -4.59 -12.44
CA LEU A 27 3.46 -6.04 -12.43
C LEU A 27 4.85 -6.37 -13.01
N GLU A 28 5.28 -5.63 -14.01
CA GLU A 28 6.59 -5.78 -14.68
C GLU A 28 7.78 -5.41 -13.77
N LEU A 29 7.52 -4.76 -12.62
CA LEU A 29 8.55 -4.48 -11.61
C LEU A 29 8.86 -5.71 -10.74
N ILE A 30 8.02 -6.76 -10.78
CA ILE A 30 8.24 -7.97 -9.98
C ILE A 30 9.49 -8.69 -10.49
N PRO A 31 10.52 -8.88 -9.63
CA PRO A 31 11.81 -9.44 -10.04
C PRO A 31 11.72 -10.84 -10.65
N SER A 32 10.80 -11.67 -10.15
CA SER A 32 10.58 -13.02 -10.67
C SER A 32 9.09 -13.36 -10.74
N LEU A 33 8.56 -13.39 -11.96
CA LEU A 33 7.18 -13.83 -12.21
C LEU A 33 6.96 -15.34 -12.04
N ARG A 34 8.03 -16.14 -11.96
CA ARG A 34 7.97 -17.55 -11.55
C ARG A 34 7.76 -17.67 -10.03
N ARG A 35 8.39 -16.74 -9.31
CA ARG A 35 8.54 -16.50 -7.86
C ARG A 35 7.63 -15.49 -7.19
N PRO A 36 6.43 -15.11 -7.65
CA PRO A 36 5.92 -13.76 -7.40
C PRO A 36 5.65 -13.47 -5.92
N GLU A 37 5.13 -14.43 -5.16
CA GLU A 37 4.93 -14.28 -3.72
C GLU A 37 6.24 -14.14 -2.94
N GLU A 38 7.31 -14.80 -3.39
CA GLU A 38 8.63 -14.66 -2.79
C GLU A 38 9.35 -13.38 -3.25
N SER A 39 8.84 -12.72 -4.30
CA SER A 39 9.48 -11.56 -4.94
C SER A 39 8.94 -10.22 -4.43
N LEU A 40 8.05 -10.25 -3.43
CA LEU A 40 7.53 -9.05 -2.82
C LEU A 40 7.16 -9.24 -1.35
N ILE A 41 7.10 -8.11 -0.64
CA ILE A 41 6.63 -8.02 0.74
C ILE A 41 5.55 -6.95 0.80
N THR A 42 4.43 -7.28 1.42
CA THR A 42 3.34 -6.36 1.69
C THR A 42 3.45 -5.86 3.13
N ILE A 43 3.43 -4.54 3.34
CA ILE A 43 3.39 -3.94 4.67
C ILE A 43 2.17 -3.03 4.76
N PRO A 44 1.10 -3.45 5.46
CA PRO A 44 -0.07 -2.60 5.68
C PRO A 44 0.22 -1.54 6.73
N LEU A 45 -0.42 -0.38 6.55
CA LEU A 45 -0.29 0.79 7.43
C LEU A 45 1.18 1.08 7.80
N PRO A 46 2.04 1.27 6.79
CA PRO A 46 3.45 1.02 6.98
C PRO A 46 4.12 2.09 7.85
N LEU A 47 5.02 1.62 8.69
CA LEU A 47 5.82 2.44 9.59
C LEU A 47 7.24 2.57 9.05
N VAL A 48 7.77 3.79 9.08
CA VAL A 48 9.16 4.07 8.76
C VAL A 48 9.88 4.69 9.95
N ARG A 49 11.15 4.39 10.09
CA ARG A 49 12.06 5.10 10.99
C ARG A 49 12.84 6.13 10.18
N ILE A 50 12.59 7.40 10.47
CA ILE A 50 13.31 8.50 9.84
C ILE A 50 14.65 8.68 10.54
N ARG A 51 15.72 8.73 9.75
CA ARG A 51 17.04 9.06 10.28
C ARG A 51 17.10 10.55 10.60
N PRO A 52 17.57 10.92 11.80
CA PRO A 52 17.68 12.31 12.19
C PRO A 52 18.69 13.04 11.31
N SER A 53 18.38 14.30 11.00
CA SER A 53 19.26 15.18 10.21
C SER A 53 20.48 15.66 11.01
N SER A 54 20.41 15.56 12.34
CA SER A 54 21.44 15.98 13.29
C SER A 54 21.70 14.89 14.33
N ALA A 55 22.95 14.75 14.75
CA ALA A 55 23.36 13.77 15.77
C ALA A 55 22.70 14.01 17.16
N LEU A 56 22.07 15.17 17.37
CA LEU A 56 21.36 15.52 18.60
C LEU A 56 19.89 15.08 18.60
N GLU A 57 19.35 14.67 17.45
CA GLU A 57 17.94 14.27 17.32
C GLU A 57 17.80 12.74 17.45
N SER A 58 16.74 12.30 18.12
CA SER A 58 16.42 10.88 18.21
C SER A 58 15.74 10.39 16.93
N ARG A 59 15.96 9.12 16.57
CA ARG A 59 15.23 8.47 15.48
C ARG A 59 13.73 8.52 15.78
N LYS A 60 12.95 8.96 14.79
CA LYS A 60 11.49 9.06 14.90
C LYS A 60 10.83 7.99 14.05
N THR A 61 9.93 7.22 14.65
CA THR A 61 9.04 6.33 13.91
C THR A 61 7.80 7.12 13.46
N VAL A 62 7.47 7.05 12.18
CA VAL A 62 6.34 7.73 11.56
C VAL A 62 5.51 6.70 10.81
N GLN A 63 4.19 6.76 10.95
CA GLN A 63 3.28 6.03 10.08
C GLN A 63 3.05 6.83 8.80
N LEU A 64 3.25 6.21 7.65
CA LEU A 64 2.97 6.85 6.37
C LEU A 64 1.48 6.97 6.13
N ALA A 65 1.10 7.95 5.30
CA ALA A 65 -0.30 8.20 4.96
C ALA A 65 -0.84 7.26 3.86
N CYS A 66 0.02 6.42 3.26
CA CYS A 66 -0.42 5.33 2.38
C CYS A 66 -1.01 4.16 3.17
N ASP A 67 -1.82 3.34 2.51
CA ASP A 67 -2.52 2.24 3.18
C ASP A 67 -1.70 0.95 3.18
N LEU A 68 -0.87 0.75 2.14
CA LEU A 68 0.01 -0.40 1.98
C LEU A 68 1.27 0.02 1.23
N VAL A 69 2.40 -0.61 1.51
CA VAL A 69 3.56 -0.64 0.61
C VAL A 69 3.82 -2.06 0.12
N ILE A 70 4.20 -2.18 -1.15
CA ILE A 70 4.74 -3.40 -1.76
C ILE A 70 6.23 -3.15 -2.02
N LEU A 71 7.08 -3.87 -1.31
CA LEU A 71 8.54 -3.84 -1.50
C LEU A 71 8.93 -4.95 -2.47
N MET A 72 9.62 -4.61 -3.56
CA MET A 72 10.18 -5.62 -4.47
C MET A 72 11.39 -6.28 -3.82
N CYS A 73 11.46 -7.61 -3.93
CA CYS A 73 12.50 -8.41 -3.30
C CYS A 73 13.05 -9.44 -4.27
N ASP A 74 14.35 -9.70 -4.16
CA ASP A 74 14.95 -10.83 -4.86
C ASP A 74 14.63 -12.14 -4.11
N PRO A 75 13.97 -13.11 -4.74
CA PRO A 75 13.55 -14.33 -4.06
C PRO A 75 14.69 -15.31 -3.77
N GLU A 76 15.84 -15.21 -4.45
CA GLU A 76 17.05 -16.00 -4.17
C GLU A 76 17.81 -15.43 -2.97
N TRP A 77 18.06 -14.12 -3.00
CA TRP A 77 18.93 -13.46 -2.03
C TRP A 77 18.20 -12.94 -0.79
N LYS A 78 16.87 -12.90 -0.83
CA LYS A 78 16.01 -12.35 0.23
C LYS A 78 16.42 -10.92 0.60
N ILE A 79 16.76 -10.12 -0.41
CA ILE A 79 17.08 -8.70 -0.27
C ILE A 79 16.01 -7.85 -0.90
N LYS A 80 15.78 -6.67 -0.31
CA LYS A 80 14.95 -5.62 -0.89
C LYS A 80 15.64 -5.03 -2.12
N LEU A 81 14.85 -4.71 -3.15
CA LEU A 81 15.30 -4.01 -4.34
C LEU A 81 14.88 -2.52 -4.33
N GLY A 82 15.38 -1.76 -5.32
CA GLY A 82 15.22 -0.32 -5.38
C GLY A 82 13.80 0.19 -5.65
N SER A 83 12.91 -0.63 -6.23
CA SER A 83 11.55 -0.20 -6.56
C SER A 83 10.54 -0.55 -5.47
N GLU A 84 9.70 0.43 -5.11
CA GLU A 84 8.62 0.28 -4.15
C GLU A 84 7.31 0.79 -4.76
N ILE A 85 6.19 0.19 -4.34
CA ILE A 85 4.86 0.64 -4.76
C ILE A 85 4.05 1.01 -3.51
N LEU A 86 3.59 2.26 -3.44
CA LEU A 86 2.74 2.74 -2.36
C LEU A 86 1.28 2.77 -2.81
N ILE A 87 0.43 2.06 -2.09
CA ILE A 87 -0.98 1.91 -2.41
C ILE A 87 -1.81 2.91 -1.60
N PHE A 88 -2.67 3.65 -2.29
CA PHE A 88 -3.63 4.57 -1.71
C PHE A 88 -5.04 4.12 -2.08
N ILE A 89 -5.74 3.49 -1.14
CA ILE A 89 -7.12 3.07 -1.30
C ILE A 89 -8.01 4.26 -0.91
N HIS A 90 -8.95 4.62 -1.78
CA HIS A 90 -9.92 5.67 -1.52
C HIS A 90 -10.76 5.33 -0.28
N ARG A 91 -10.76 6.21 0.73
CA ARG A 91 -11.47 5.98 1.99
C ARG A 91 -12.91 6.52 1.91
N PRO A 92 -13.87 5.97 2.69
CA PRO A 92 -15.22 6.53 2.75
C PRO A 92 -15.21 8.01 3.16
N GLY A 93 -15.91 8.85 2.40
CA GLY A 93 -16.01 10.29 2.67
C GLY A 93 -14.77 11.12 2.29
N GLU A 94 -13.71 10.50 1.79
CA GLU A 94 -12.52 11.18 1.29
C GLU A 94 -12.81 11.91 -0.03
N ASP A 95 -12.36 13.17 -0.19
CA ASP A 95 -12.37 13.84 -1.49
C ASP A 95 -10.99 13.80 -2.16
N PHE A 96 -10.90 14.27 -3.40
CA PHE A 96 -9.68 14.24 -4.20
C PHE A 96 -8.49 14.91 -3.50
N SER A 97 -8.72 16.05 -2.85
CA SER A 97 -7.67 16.79 -2.13
C SER A 97 -7.11 15.98 -0.98
N ASP A 98 -7.95 15.25 -0.26
CA ASP A 98 -7.55 14.44 0.90
C ASP A 98 -6.72 13.25 0.44
N LEU A 99 -7.20 12.52 -0.59
CA LEU A 99 -6.49 11.40 -1.20
C LEU A 99 -5.12 11.83 -1.74
N LEU A 100 -5.06 12.96 -2.43
CA LEU A 100 -3.80 13.48 -2.97
C LEU A 100 -2.87 13.99 -1.87
N LYS A 101 -3.42 14.59 -0.80
CA LYS A 101 -2.63 15.07 0.34
C LYS A 101 -1.90 13.92 1.02
N ARG A 102 -2.52 12.75 1.19
CA ARG A 102 -1.84 11.55 1.70
C ARG A 102 -0.63 11.17 0.86
N TRP A 103 -0.75 11.22 -0.47
CA TRP A 103 0.40 11.00 -1.35
C TRP A 103 1.50 12.04 -1.12
N ARG A 104 1.17 13.33 -1.04
CA ARG A 104 2.17 14.39 -0.81
C ARG A 104 2.84 14.30 0.56
N GLU A 105 2.10 14.00 1.61
CA GLU A 105 2.64 13.79 2.95
C GLU A 105 3.61 12.61 2.98
N THR A 106 3.27 11.51 2.33
CA THR A 106 4.16 10.37 2.17
C THR A 106 5.43 10.75 1.40
N GLN A 107 5.32 11.50 0.29
CA GLN A 107 6.50 11.96 -0.43
C GLN A 107 7.42 12.84 0.43
N ILE A 108 6.86 13.79 1.18
CA ILE A 108 7.63 14.65 2.09
C ILE A 108 8.32 13.82 3.17
N CYS A 109 7.63 12.79 3.69
CA CYS A 109 8.20 11.93 4.71
C CYS A 109 9.37 11.09 4.18
N LEU A 110 9.25 10.58 2.95
CA LEU A 110 10.23 9.68 2.31
C LEU A 110 11.34 10.42 1.53
N ASP A 111 11.32 11.75 1.50
CA ASP A 111 12.41 12.59 0.95
C ASP A 111 13.67 12.56 1.84
N GLN A 112 13.54 12.07 3.07
CA GLN A 112 14.63 11.88 4.03
C GLN A 112 15.14 10.44 3.98
N GLU A 113 16.30 10.17 4.55
CA GLU A 113 16.72 8.77 4.76
C GLU A 113 15.77 8.07 5.72
N TYR A 114 15.22 6.94 5.29
CA TYR A 114 14.27 6.14 6.06
C TYR A 114 14.59 4.65 6.00
N GLU A 115 14.15 3.94 7.04
CA GLU A 115 14.21 2.49 7.16
C GLU A 115 12.79 1.97 7.39
N TRP A 116 12.38 0.93 6.68
CA TRP A 116 11.08 0.30 6.92
C TRP A 116 11.09 -0.49 8.23
N LEU A 117 10.03 -0.37 9.02
CA LEU A 117 9.80 -1.31 10.11
C LEU A 117 9.25 -2.61 9.52
N MET A 118 10.14 -3.56 9.27
CA MET A 118 9.80 -4.81 8.60
C MET A 118 8.83 -5.68 9.42
N PRO A 119 7.88 -6.39 8.77
CA PRO A 119 7.02 -7.34 9.46
C PRO A 119 7.85 -8.48 10.10
N PRO A 120 7.29 -9.18 11.13
CA PRO A 120 8.03 -10.15 11.91
C PRO A 120 8.77 -11.25 11.11
N ARG A 121 8.18 -11.70 9.99
CA ARG A 121 8.76 -12.78 9.18
C ARG A 121 9.94 -12.30 8.32
N GLU A 122 10.06 -10.99 8.13
CA GLU A 122 11.01 -10.34 7.23
C GLU A 122 11.97 -9.40 7.98
N GLN A 123 12.03 -9.45 9.32
CA GLN A 123 12.90 -8.61 10.16
C GLN A 123 14.39 -8.70 9.84
N HIS A 124 14.82 -9.84 9.28
CA HIS A 124 16.21 -10.06 8.88
C HIS A 124 16.61 -9.28 7.62
N MET A 125 15.64 -8.69 6.91
CA MET A 125 15.89 -7.95 5.68
C MET A 125 16.23 -6.50 5.96
N PHE A 126 17.34 -6.04 5.38
CA PHE A 126 17.69 -4.63 5.35
C PHE A 126 16.80 -3.88 4.36
N SER A 127 16.20 -2.78 4.79
CA SER A 127 15.12 -2.11 4.06
C SER A 127 15.21 -0.58 4.14
N GLU A 128 16.33 -0.04 3.67
CA GLU A 128 16.56 1.41 3.64
C GLU A 128 16.24 2.01 2.28
N GLY A 129 15.48 3.12 2.31
CA GLY A 129 15.19 3.97 1.16
C GLY A 129 14.60 3.25 -0.05
N ALA A 130 14.34 4.00 -1.12
CA ALA A 130 14.02 3.47 -2.43
C ALA A 130 14.84 4.18 -3.49
N GLU A 131 15.17 3.48 -4.57
CA GLU A 131 15.63 4.12 -5.80
C GLU A 131 14.45 4.79 -6.51
N LYS A 132 13.28 4.13 -6.51
CA LYS A 132 12.07 4.64 -7.15
C LYS A 132 10.82 4.25 -6.37
N ILE A 133 10.00 5.26 -6.09
CA ILE A 133 8.71 5.12 -5.41
C ILE A 133 7.58 5.33 -6.42
N HIS A 134 6.68 4.36 -6.50
CA HIS A 134 5.58 4.33 -7.43
C HIS A 134 4.25 4.41 -6.69
N PRO A 135 3.44 5.48 -6.80
CA PRO A 135 2.11 5.49 -6.22
C PRO A 135 1.17 4.64 -7.07
N LEU A 136 0.20 3.95 -6.46
CA LEU A 136 -0.96 3.35 -7.13
C LEU A 136 -2.22 3.70 -6.35
N PHE A 137 -3.19 4.33 -7.01
CA PHE A 137 -4.45 4.70 -6.38
C PHE A 137 -5.52 3.63 -6.67
N VAL A 138 -6.17 3.14 -5.63
CA VAL A 138 -7.28 2.19 -5.77
C VAL A 138 -8.57 2.92 -5.44
N VAL A 139 -9.40 3.13 -6.46
CA VAL A 139 -10.70 3.79 -6.34
C VAL A 139 -11.82 2.79 -6.61
N PHE A 140 -13.05 3.18 -6.32
CA PHE A 140 -14.22 2.37 -6.61
C PHE A 140 -14.93 2.86 -7.86
N ASP A 141 -15.68 1.97 -8.50
CA ASP A 141 -16.60 2.29 -9.58
C ASP A 141 -17.57 3.42 -9.22
N GLN A 142 -18.00 3.50 -7.96
CA GLN A 142 -18.87 4.57 -7.45
C GLN A 142 -18.13 5.75 -6.82
N THR A 143 -16.79 5.74 -6.79
CA THR A 143 -16.00 6.92 -6.42
C THR A 143 -16.39 8.09 -7.31
N ALA A 144 -16.57 9.28 -6.72
CA ALA A 144 -17.02 10.46 -7.44
C ALA A 144 -16.13 10.77 -8.66
N GLU A 145 -16.75 11.09 -9.80
CA GLU A 145 -16.02 11.31 -11.06
C GLU A 145 -14.99 12.45 -10.97
N ARG A 146 -15.20 13.42 -10.09
CA ARG A 146 -14.21 14.48 -9.83
C ARG A 146 -12.87 13.93 -9.32
N ILE A 147 -12.90 12.88 -8.50
CA ILE A 147 -11.70 12.24 -7.95
C ILE A 147 -10.98 11.48 -9.06
N LYS A 148 -11.72 10.65 -9.82
CA LYS A 148 -11.15 9.92 -10.97
C LYS A 148 -10.59 10.88 -12.04
N LYS A 149 -11.28 11.99 -12.31
CA LYS A 149 -10.82 13.05 -13.22
C LYS A 149 -9.56 13.74 -12.68
N GLY A 150 -9.50 14.00 -11.38
CA GLY A 150 -8.33 14.59 -10.72
C GLY A 150 -7.09 13.69 -10.84
N LEU A 151 -7.23 12.39 -10.53
CA LEU A 151 -6.15 11.41 -10.69
C LEU A 151 -5.66 11.33 -12.14
N ARG A 152 -6.58 11.22 -13.11
CA ARG A 152 -6.25 11.25 -14.54
C ARG A 152 -5.55 12.52 -14.97
N GLY A 153 -6.05 13.68 -14.55
CA GLY A 153 -5.47 14.98 -14.89
C GLY A 153 -4.07 15.21 -14.28
N ALA A 154 -3.79 14.56 -13.16
CA ALA A 154 -2.48 14.56 -12.51
C ALA A 154 -1.54 13.45 -13.03
N PHE A 155 -1.97 12.66 -14.03
CA PHE A 155 -1.25 11.50 -14.54
C PHE A 155 -0.88 10.47 -13.45
N LEU A 156 -1.74 10.34 -12.43
CA LEU A 156 -1.56 9.38 -11.36
C LEU A 156 -2.24 8.06 -11.72
N PRO A 157 -1.53 6.93 -11.59
CA PRO A 157 -2.05 5.62 -11.97
C PRO A 157 -3.14 5.19 -11.00
N MET A 158 -4.22 4.64 -11.54
CA MET A 158 -5.34 4.17 -10.75
C MET A 158 -5.89 2.84 -11.24
N VAL A 159 -6.40 2.04 -10.31
CA VAL A 159 -7.20 0.84 -10.55
C VAL A 159 -8.60 1.09 -9.99
N ILE A 160 -9.63 0.65 -10.71
CA ILE A 160 -11.03 0.80 -10.31
C ILE A 160 -11.54 -0.57 -9.83
N GLN A 161 -12.01 -0.63 -8.59
CA GLN A 161 -12.62 -1.81 -7.99
C GLN A 161 -14.14 -1.71 -7.93
N ASN A 162 -14.81 -2.85 -8.06
CA ASN A 162 -16.26 -2.91 -7.91
C ASN A 162 -16.63 -2.78 -6.43
N TYR A 163 -17.29 -1.69 -6.05
CA TYR A 163 -17.76 -1.54 -4.68
C TYR A 163 -18.97 -2.44 -4.40
N ARG A 164 -18.97 -2.99 -3.19
CA ARG A 164 -20.03 -3.82 -2.63
C ARG A 164 -20.10 -3.40 -1.17
N PRO A 165 -21.24 -2.86 -0.70
CA PRO A 165 -21.43 -2.62 0.72
C PRO A 165 -21.19 -3.92 1.46
N ALA A 166 -20.48 -3.88 2.59
CA ALA A 166 -20.53 -4.99 3.53
C ALA A 166 -21.98 -5.05 4.01
N LEU A 167 -22.72 -6.10 3.60
CA LEU A 167 -23.98 -6.40 4.26
C LEU A 167 -23.61 -6.66 5.72
N ILE A 168 -24.23 -5.94 6.64
CA ILE A 168 -24.09 -6.18 8.08
C ILE A 168 -24.54 -7.62 8.31
N ASP A 169 -23.62 -8.45 8.79
CA ASP A 169 -23.90 -9.83 9.17
C ASP A 169 -24.72 -9.82 10.47
N ASP A 170 -26.02 -9.57 10.36
CA ASP A 170 -26.99 -9.89 11.41
C ASP A 170 -27.35 -11.38 11.30
N SER A 171 -26.41 -12.26 11.63
CA SER A 171 -26.76 -13.57 12.18
C SER A 171 -26.48 -13.53 13.68
N LEU A 172 -27.41 -12.89 14.40
CA LEU A 172 -27.58 -13.05 15.83
C LEU A 172 -27.60 -14.54 16.16
N GLU A 173 -26.76 -14.92 17.12
CA GLU A 173 -26.82 -16.17 17.86
C GLU A 173 -28.28 -16.43 18.29
N LEU A 174 -28.94 -17.39 17.64
CA LEU A 174 -30.05 -18.07 18.28
C LEU A 174 -29.42 -19.08 19.25
N VAL A 175 -29.30 -18.63 20.49
CA VAL A 175 -29.17 -19.48 21.65
C VAL A 175 -30.39 -20.41 21.66
N ASP A 176 -30.20 -21.67 21.28
CA ASP A 176 -31.19 -22.71 21.57
C ASP A 176 -31.22 -22.93 23.09
N GLN A 177 -32.19 -22.29 23.74
CA GLN A 177 -32.80 -22.79 24.96
C GLN A 177 -34.02 -23.62 24.54
N ASP A 178 -33.91 -24.95 24.66
CA ASP A 178 -34.91 -25.85 25.24
C ASP A 178 -34.33 -27.26 25.42
#